data_AF-A0A644ZUV8-F1
#
_entry.id   AF-A0A644ZUV8-F1
#
_cell.length_a   1.000
_cell.length_b   1.000
_cell.length_c   1.000
_cell.angle_alpha   90.00
_cell.angle_beta   90.00
_cell.angle_gamma   90.00
#
_symmetry.space_group_name_H-M   'P 1'
#
loop_
_entity.id
_entity.type
_entity.pdbx_description
1 polymer ?
#
loop_
_entity_poly.entity_id
_entity_poly.type
_entity_poly.pdbx_seq_one_letter_code
_entity_poly.pdbx_strand_id
1 'polypeptide(L)' 'MIMDSSPQFANRGLLTLSEFCSYLGIGKTKAREILSEQGYEFSFRVGNRLYVNKRKLDAWLENHDEFQ' A
#
# COMPACT_ATOMS: atom_id res chain seq x y z
N MET A 1 -22.57 -0.86 -10.59
CA MET A 1 -21.40 -0.88 -11.50
C MET A 1 -20.67 0.45 -11.36
N ILE A 2 -19.68 0.53 -10.47
CA ILE A 2 -18.74 1.65 -10.49
C ILE A 2 -17.46 1.08 -11.08
N MET A 3 -17.29 1.40 -12.36
CA MET A 3 -16.05 1.65 -13.09
C MET A 3 -14.84 0.80 -12.69
N ASP A 4 -14.55 -0.17 -13.56
CA ASP A 4 -13.18 -0.55 -13.89
C ASP A 4 -12.38 0.71 -14.27
N SER A 5 -11.81 1.34 -13.25
CA SER A 5 -10.72 2.28 -13.40
C SER A 5 -9.49 1.55 -12.90
N SER A 6 -9.09 0.52 -13.64
CA SER A 6 -7.81 -0.16 -13.45
C SER A 6 -6.72 0.88 -13.21
N PRO A 7 -6.16 0.99 -12.00
CA PRO A 7 -5.24 2.06 -11.72
C PRO A 7 -3.95 1.74 -12.47
N GLN A 8 -3.53 2.63 -13.36
CA GLN A 8 -2.24 2.53 -14.03
C GLN A 8 -1.12 2.79 -13.01
N PHE A 9 -0.91 1.84 -12.09
CA PHE A 9 0.18 1.84 -11.11
C PHE A 9 1.53 1.47 -11.71
N ALA A 10 1.55 1.10 -12.99
CA ALA A 10 2.71 0.53 -13.67
C ALA A 10 3.95 1.46 -13.71
N ASN A 11 3.80 2.76 -13.43
CA ASN A 11 4.90 3.73 -13.51
C ASN A 11 5.04 4.66 -12.29
N ARG A 12 4.26 4.45 -11.23
CA ARG A 12 4.38 5.25 -9.99
C ARG A 12 4.94 4.37 -8.89
N GLY A 13 6.20 4.58 -8.53
CA GLY A 13 6.84 3.85 -7.42
C GLY A 13 6.22 4.16 -6.04
N LEU A 14 5.34 5.15 -5.94
CA LEU A 14 4.74 5.66 -4.72
C LEU A 14 3.22 5.55 -4.78
N LEU A 15 2.62 4.87 -3.80
CA LEU A 15 1.17 4.79 -3.57
C LEU A 15 0.77 5.71 -2.41
N THR A 16 -0.37 6.37 -2.54
CA THR A 16 -1.04 7.03 -1.41
C THR A 16 -1.84 6.02 -0.57
N LEU A 17 -2.31 6.44 0.61
CA LEU A 17 -3.16 5.60 1.48
C LEU A 17 -4.40 5.03 0.73
N SER A 18 -5.01 5.82 -0.14
CA SER A 18 -6.19 5.39 -0.90
C SER A 18 -5.82 4.34 -1.92
N GLU A 19 -4.71 4.55 -2.65
CA GLU A 19 -4.20 3.60 -3.63
C GLU A 19 -3.71 2.31 -2.97
N PHE A 20 -3.10 2.40 -1.79
CA PHE A 20 -2.69 1.27 -0.98
C PHE A 20 -3.89 0.39 -0.57
N CYS A 21 -4.99 0.99 -0.12
CA CYS A 21 -6.22 0.25 0.18
C CYS A 21 -6.78 -0.45 -1.06
N SER A 22 -6.78 0.23 -2.21
CA SER A 22 -7.22 -0.34 -3.48
C SER A 22 -6.28 -1.44 -4.01
N TYR A 23 -4.98 -1.30 -3.79
CA TYR A 23 -3.95 -2.25 -4.24
C TYR A 23 -4.03 -3.57 -3.49
N LEU A 24 -4.18 -3.53 -2.16
CA LEU A 24 -4.31 -4.72 -1.32
C LEU A 24 -5.75 -5.24 -1.21
N GLY A 25 -6.74 -4.49 -1.68
CA GLY A 25 -8.15 -4.83 -1.51
C GLY A 25 -8.63 -4.83 -0.05
N ILE A 26 -7.93 -4.14 0.85
CA ILE A 26 -8.24 -4.10 2.29
C ILE A 26 -8.96 -2.82 2.69
N GLY A 27 -9.79 -2.92 3.73
CA GLY A 27 -10.47 -1.78 4.32
C GLY A 27 -9.49 -0.80 4.99
N LYS A 28 -9.90 0.48 5.07
CA LYS A 28 -9.09 1.57 5.67
C LYS A 28 -8.62 1.30 7.09
N THR A 29 -9.38 0.52 7.86
CA THR A 29 -9.01 0.15 9.25
C THR A 29 -7.81 -0.78 9.25
N LYS A 30 -7.89 -1.91 8.53
CA LYS A 30 -6.77 -2.84 8.37
C LYS A 30 -5.56 -2.18 7.71
N ALA A 31 -5.79 -1.31 6.73
CA ALA A 31 -4.72 -0.55 6.10
C ALA A 31 -3.98 0.34 7.11
N ARG A 32 -4.69 0.97 8.05
CA ARG A 32 -4.08 1.77 9.11
C ARG A 32 -3.37 0.93 10.17
N GLU A 33 -3.90 -0.23 10.52
CA GLU A 33 -3.23 -1.16 11.43
C GLU A 33 -1.88 -1.58 10.85
N ILE A 34 -1.89 -2.05 9.60
CA ILE A 34 -0.67 -2.43 8.86
C ILE A 34 0.30 -1.25 8.76
N LEU A 35 -0.19 -0.04 8.45
CA LEU A 35 0.66 1.16 8.39
C LEU A 35 1.10 1.67 9.77
N SER A 36 0.47 1.27 10.86
CA SER A 36 0.88 1.67 12.22
C SER A 36 1.88 0.67 12.81
N GLU A 37 1.71 -0.63 12.52
CA GLU A 37 2.59 -1.70 12.99
C GLU A 37 3.84 -1.84 12.11
N GLN A 38 3.68 -1.73 10.78
CA GLN A 38 4.73 -2.03 9.79
C GLN A 38 5.09 -0.80 8.93
N GLY A 39 4.41 0.34 9.15
CA GLY A 39 4.52 1.49 8.25
C GLY A 39 5.89 2.13 8.20
N TYR A 40 6.82 1.87 9.11
CA TYR A 40 8.18 2.42 8.96
C TYR A 40 8.93 1.84 7.75
N GLU A 41 8.59 0.63 7.31
CA GLU A 41 9.43 -0.09 6.36
C GLU A 41 9.14 0.32 4.91
N PHE A 42 7.85 0.36 4.54
CA PHE A 42 7.40 0.77 3.20
C PHE A 42 6.63 2.08 3.16
N SER A 43 6.20 2.66 4.29
CA SER A 43 5.56 3.97 4.31
C SER A 43 6.52 5.07 4.72
N PHE A 44 6.43 6.23 4.07
CA PHE A 44 7.22 7.39 4.41
C PHE A 44 6.37 8.65 4.26
N ARG A 45 6.54 9.56 5.22
CA ARG A 45 5.79 10.81 5.24
C ARG A 45 6.62 11.89 4.56
N VAL A 46 6.11 12.45 3.47
CA VAL A 46 6.69 13.63 2.81
C VAL A 46 5.80 14.82 3.14
N GLY A 47 6.28 15.68 4.05
CA GLY A 47 5.49 16.80 4.57
C GLY A 47 4.22 16.33 5.29
N ASN A 48 3.05 16.76 4.82
CA ASN A 48 1.76 16.36 5.41
C ASN A 48 1.10 15.15 4.73
N ARG A 49 1.77 14.50 3.79
CA ARG A 49 1.22 13.36 3.03
C ARG A 49 1.99 12.07 3.33
N LEU A 50 1.25 10.98 3.49
CA LEU A 50 1.80 9.64 3.65
C LEU A 50 1.86 8.95 2.27
N TYR A 51 3.04 8.48 1.92
CA TYR A 51 3.28 7.68 0.74
C TYR A 51 3.79 6.30 1.13
N VAL A 52 3.52 5.32 0.27
CA VAL A 52 3.94 3.94 0.39
C VAL A 52 4.78 3.60 -0.83
N ASN A 53 5.98 3.08 -0.63
CA ASN A 53 6.80 2.63 -1.74
C ASN A 53 6.32 1.26 -2.22
N LYS A 54 5.89 1.17 -3.48
CA LYS A 54 5.39 -0.06 -4.09
C LYS A 54 6.41 -1.20 -3.99
N ARG A 55 7.69 -0.93 -4.29
CA ARG A 55 8.73 -1.97 -4.31
C ARG A 55 8.96 -2.58 -2.93
N LYS A 56 8.95 -1.75 -1.91
CA LYS A 56 9.09 -2.23 -0.53
C LYS A 56 7.84 -2.95 -0.05
N LEU A 57 6.66 -2.52 -0.51
CA LEU A 57 5.42 -3.22 -0.24
C LEU A 57 5.40 -4.61 -0.89
N ASP A 58 5.81 -4.73 -2.15
CA ASP A 58 5.88 -6.02 -2.84
C ASP A 58 6.88 -6.97 -2.13
N ALA A 59 8.06 -6.49 -1.73
CA ALA A 59 9.01 -7.28 -0.93
C ALA A 59 8.46 -7.68 0.44
N TRP A 60 7.66 -6.82 1.07
CA TRP A 60 7.01 -7.14 2.34
C TRP A 60 5.94 -8.22 2.18
N LEU A 61 5.15 -8.16 1.11
CA LEU A 61 4.18 -9.20 0.77
C LEU A 61 4.86 -10.55 0.54
N GLU A 62 5.96 -10.59 -0.23
CA GLU A 62 6.75 -11.81 -0.45
C GLU A 62 7.24 -12.45 0.88
N ASN A 63 7.63 -11.64 1.87
CA ASN A 63 8.04 -12.14 3.19
C ASN A 63 6.85 -12.59 4.06
N HIS A 64 5.65 -12.05 3.85
CA HIS A 64 4.45 -12.39 4.62
C HIS A 64 3.60 -13.51 4.00
N ASP A 65 3.81 -13.82 2.71
CA ASP A 65 3.20 -14.95 2.01
C ASP A 65 3.77 -16.32 2.45
N GLU A 66 4.83 -16.35 3.26
CA GLU A 66 5.47 -17.59 3.77
C GLU A 66 4.65 -18.34 4.85
N PHE A 67 3.42 -17.89 5.14
CA PHE A 67 2.46 -18.59 6.01
C PHE A 67 1.34 -19.27 5.20
N GLN A 68 1.70 -20.15 4.26
CA GLN A 68 0.80 -21.16 3.66
C GLN A 68 1.20 -22.56 4.14
#